data_AF-A0A9D7TYD0-F1
#
_entry.id   AF-A0A9D7TYD0-F1
#
_cell.length_a   1.000
_cell.length_b   1.000
_cell.length_c   1.000
_cell.angle_alpha   90.00
_cell.angle_beta   90.00
_cell.angle_gamma   90.00
#
_symmetry.space_group_name_H-M   'P 1'
#
loop_
_entity.id
_entity.type
_entity.pdbx_description
1 polymer ?
#
loop_
_entity_poly.entity_id
_entity_poly.type
_entity_poly.pdbx_seq_one_letter_code
_entity_poly.pdbx_strand_id
1 'polypeptide(L)'
;MNGNLLINRVLSEGIPDFISQLIVPYGNNGNYVTYGFNNEKKLKLKLKNELLNFGSGNWFGGADSLFIHFPRDLGYFMGSRIAESYFTTSLLINKKLTDLIEIKNLEKFIRESNYFNEL
;
A
#
# COMPACT_ATOMS: atom_id res chain seq x y z
N MET A 1 1.67 14.26 -7.90
CA MET A 1 0.80 13.07 -8.09
C MET A 1 -0.56 13.54 -8.59
N ASN A 2 -1.20 12.82 -9.52
CA ASN A 2 -2.60 13.11 -9.87
C ASN A 2 -3.49 12.63 -8.72
N GLY A 3 -3.90 13.53 -7.82
CA GLY A 3 -4.55 13.20 -6.54
C GLY A 3 -5.82 12.35 -6.64
N ASN A 4 -6.37 12.17 -7.85
CA ASN A 4 -7.60 11.44 -8.07
C ASN A 4 -7.39 9.94 -8.37
N LEU A 5 -6.17 9.44 -8.60
CA LEU A 5 -5.94 8.00 -8.83
C LEU A 5 -5.86 7.21 -7.52
N LEU A 6 -6.45 6.01 -7.49
CA LEU A 6 -6.44 5.11 -6.34
C LEU A 6 -5.02 4.88 -5.80
N ILE A 7 -4.05 4.61 -6.69
CA ILE A 7 -2.68 4.33 -6.28
C ILE A 7 -2.03 5.48 -5.50
N ASN A 8 -2.38 6.73 -5.81
CA ASN A 8 -1.82 7.86 -5.09
C ASN A 8 -2.31 7.89 -3.65
N ARG A 9 -3.58 7.54 -3.41
CA ARG A 9 -4.12 7.42 -2.06
C ARG A 9 -3.57 6.21 -1.31
N VAL A 10 -3.45 5.07 -1.98
CA VAL A 10 -2.80 3.85 -1.44
C VAL A 10 -1.40 4.16 -0.93
N LEU A 11 -0.59 4.84 -1.73
CA LEU A 11 0.77 5.20 -1.33
C LEU A 11 0.79 6.30 -0.26
N SER A 12 -0.05 7.33 -0.37
CA SER A 12 -0.06 8.43 0.60
C SER A 12 -0.44 7.99 2.02
N GLU A 13 -1.27 6.95 2.14
CA GLU A 13 -1.72 6.41 3.43
C GLU A 13 -0.82 5.26 3.91
N GLY A 14 -0.40 4.36 3.01
CA GLY A 14 0.36 3.18 3.39
C GLY A 14 1.86 3.41 3.59
N ILE A 15 2.48 4.40 2.93
CA ILE A 15 3.90 4.71 3.15
C ILE A 15 4.15 5.19 4.58
N PRO A 16 3.38 6.15 5.14
CA PRO A 16 3.51 6.52 6.55
C PRO A 16 3.27 5.35 7.50
N ASP A 17 2.29 4.48 7.20
CA ASP A 17 2.02 3.27 8.00
C ASP A 17 3.26 2.34 8.02
N PHE A 18 3.90 2.09 6.88
CA PHE A 18 5.16 1.34 6.82
C PHE A 18 6.31 2.02 7.57
N ILE A 19 6.53 3.32 7.36
CA ILE A 19 7.61 4.06 8.04
C ILE A 19 7.40 4.02 9.56
N SER A 20 6.16 4.09 10.03
CA SER A 20 5.85 3.98 11.46
C SER A 20 6.27 2.61 12.04
N GLN A 21 6.08 1.53 11.27
CA GLN A 21 6.47 0.17 11.67
C GLN A 21 8.00 -0.01 11.77
N LEU A 22 8.80 0.80 11.06
CA LEU A 22 10.25 0.80 11.20
C LEU A 22 10.73 1.38 12.55
N ILE A 23 9.89 2.19 13.21
CA ILE A 23 10.27 2.97 14.39
C ILE A 23 9.56 2.44 15.65
N VAL A 24 8.33 1.95 15.50
CA VAL A 24 7.48 1.53 16.63
C VAL A 24 7.55 0.02 16.82
N PRO A 25 7.97 -0.49 18.00
CA PRO A 25 8.15 -1.93 18.26
C PRO A 25 6.85 -2.73 18.31
N TYR A 26 5.71 -2.06 18.54
CA TYR A 26 4.38 -2.66 18.49
C TYR A 26 3.63 -2.03 17.31
N GLY A 27 3.81 -2.61 16.13
CA GLY A 27 3.16 -2.16 14.90
C GLY A 27 1.64 -2.24 14.95
N ASN A 28 1.00 -1.84 13.86
CA ASN A 28 -0.45 -1.83 13.73
C ASN A 28 -1.03 -3.25 13.71
N ASN A 29 -1.90 -3.58 14.67
CA ASN A 29 -2.55 -4.90 14.80
C ASN A 29 -4.03 -4.88 14.41
N GLY A 30 -4.46 -3.93 13.56
CA GLY A 30 -5.85 -3.84 13.12
C GLY A 30 -6.33 -5.09 12.37
N ASN A 31 -7.64 -5.35 12.40
CA ASN A 31 -8.27 -6.48 11.69
C ASN A 31 -7.91 -6.52 10.19
N TYR A 32 -7.73 -5.36 9.57
CA TYR A 32 -7.35 -5.25 8.16
C TYR A 32 -5.93 -5.71 7.89
N VAL A 33 -5.00 -5.59 8.85
CA VAL A 33 -3.62 -6.07 8.74
C VAL A 33 -3.63 -7.59 8.74
N THR A 34 -4.32 -8.20 9.71
CA THR A 34 -4.45 -9.67 9.81
C THR A 34 -5.12 -10.25 8.55
N TYR A 35 -6.24 -9.65 8.11
CA TYR A 35 -6.90 -10.07 6.88
C TYR A 35 -6.01 -9.86 5.66
N GLY A 36 -5.30 -8.72 5.61
CA GLY A 36 -4.37 -8.36 4.56
C GLY A 36 -3.33 -9.44 4.33
N PHE A 37 -2.61 -9.85 5.38
CA PHE A 37 -1.62 -10.93 5.29
C PHE A 37 -2.24 -12.26 4.83
N ASN A 38 -3.41 -12.61 5.37
CA ASN A 38 -4.10 -13.86 4.99
C ASN A 38 -4.60 -13.87 3.53
N ASN A 39 -4.75 -12.70 2.90
CA ASN A 39 -5.36 -12.55 1.57
C ASN A 39 -4.49 -11.78 0.58
N GLU A 40 -3.20 -11.56 0.89
CA GLU A 40 -2.34 -10.61 0.17
C GLU A 40 -2.27 -10.89 -1.33
N LYS A 41 -2.15 -12.15 -1.74
CA LYS A 41 -2.13 -12.55 -3.16
C LYS A 41 -3.38 -12.09 -3.92
N LYS A 42 -4.56 -12.29 -3.33
CA LYS A 42 -5.86 -11.90 -3.92
C LYS A 42 -5.99 -10.38 -3.98
N LEU A 43 -5.61 -9.69 -2.89
CA LEU A 43 -5.65 -8.24 -2.81
C LEU A 43 -4.68 -7.59 -3.80
N LYS A 44 -3.46 -8.12 -3.94
CA LYS A 44 -2.46 -7.69 -4.91
C LYS A 44 -3.00 -7.78 -6.34
N LEU A 45 -3.63 -8.89 -6.73
CA LEU A 45 -4.22 -9.02 -8.06
C LEU A 45 -5.36 -8.01 -8.27
N LYS A 46 -6.25 -7.86 -7.29
CA LYS A 46 -7.35 -6.89 -7.36
C LYS A 46 -6.81 -5.46 -7.51
N LEU A 47 -5.86 -5.07 -6.69
CA LEU A 47 -5.25 -3.73 -6.74
C LEU A 47 -4.50 -3.50 -8.06
N LYS A 48 -3.80 -4.52 -8.59
CA LYS A 48 -3.13 -4.45 -9.89
C LYS A 48 -4.10 -4.08 -11.04
N ASN A 49 -5.36 -4.49 -10.93
CA ASN A 49 -6.38 -4.17 -11.92
C ASN A 49 -7.07 -2.82 -11.69
N GLU A 50 -6.98 -2.25 -10.48
CA GLU A 50 -7.72 -1.05 -10.07
C GLU A 50 -6.82 0.19 -9.86
N LEU A 51 -5.49 0.06 -9.87
CA LEU A 51 -4.56 1.12 -9.46
C LEU A 51 -4.70 2.46 -10.22
N LEU A 52 -5.11 2.40 -11.50
CA LEU A 52 -5.34 3.57 -12.35
C LEU A 52 -6.80 4.05 -12.36
N ASN A 53 -7.68 3.43 -11.56
CA ASN A 53 -9.03 3.90 -11.40
C ASN A 53 -9.04 5.21 -10.60
N PHE A 54 -10.04 6.05 -10.86
CA PHE A 54 -10.26 7.26 -10.10
C PHE A 54 -10.95 6.98 -8.76
N GLY A 55 -10.62 7.78 -7.75
CA GLY A 55 -11.20 7.73 -6.41
C GLY A 55 -10.51 6.76 -5.47
N SER A 56 -11.20 6.42 -4.38
CA SER A 56 -10.69 5.55 -3.31
C SER A 56 -11.18 4.10 -3.39
N GLY A 57 -12.12 3.82 -4.30
CA GLY A 57 -12.75 2.50 -4.45
C GLY A 57 -13.27 1.97 -3.11
N ASN A 58 -13.26 0.63 -2.96
CA ASN A 58 -13.60 -0.06 -1.71
C ASN A 58 -12.36 -0.31 -0.83
N TRP A 59 -11.28 0.46 -1.02
CA TRP A 59 -10.01 0.27 -0.32
C TRP A 59 -9.90 1.12 0.96
N PHE A 60 -10.67 2.20 1.03
CA PHE A 60 -10.70 3.15 2.14
C PHE A 60 -12.15 3.41 2.55
N GLY A 61 -12.51 3.11 3.80
CA GLY A 61 -13.89 3.24 4.25
C GLY A 61 -14.92 2.45 3.42
N GLY A 62 -16.21 2.80 3.54
CA GLY A 62 -17.34 2.18 2.84
C GLY A 62 -18.61 2.06 3.70
N ALA A 63 -19.72 1.62 3.12
CA ALA A 63 -20.98 1.37 3.84
C ALA A 63 -20.94 0.02 4.57
N ASP A 64 -21.60 -0.05 5.74
CA ASP A 64 -21.54 -1.22 6.65
C ASP A 64 -21.90 -2.56 5.98
N SER A 65 -22.74 -2.53 4.94
CA SER A 65 -23.17 -3.69 4.16
C SER A 65 -22.05 -4.37 3.36
N LEU A 66 -20.93 -3.69 3.08
CA LEU A 66 -19.80 -4.25 2.34
C LEU A 66 -18.82 -5.02 3.24
N PHE A 67 -18.98 -4.95 4.57
CA PHE A 67 -17.94 -5.34 5.53
C PHE A 67 -18.12 -6.68 6.23
N ILE A 68 -19.20 -7.41 5.91
CA ILE A 68 -19.45 -8.74 6.51
C ILE A 68 -18.31 -9.72 6.15
N HIS A 69 -17.58 -9.49 5.05
CA HIS A 69 -16.49 -10.35 4.58
C HIS A 69 -15.21 -9.60 4.11
N PHE A 70 -15.18 -8.27 4.20
CA PHE A 70 -14.08 -7.44 3.68
C PHE A 70 -13.78 -6.32 4.68
N PRO A 71 -12.66 -6.36 5.42
CA PRO A 71 -12.35 -5.30 6.39
C PRO A 71 -12.11 -3.97 5.69
N ARG A 72 -12.43 -2.89 6.39
CA ARG A 72 -12.10 -1.52 5.97
C ARG A 72 -10.59 -1.34 5.87
N ASP A 73 -10.19 -0.31 5.14
CA ASP A 73 -8.85 0.27 5.24
C ASP A 73 -7.72 -0.66 4.75
N LEU A 74 -8.06 -1.62 3.87
CA LEU A 74 -7.08 -2.45 3.18
C LEU A 74 -6.14 -1.64 2.27
N GLY A 75 -6.52 -0.42 1.89
CA GLY A 75 -5.63 0.51 1.18
C GLY A 75 -4.35 0.85 1.96
N TYR A 76 -4.42 0.97 3.29
CA TYR A 76 -3.25 1.20 4.15
C TYR A 76 -2.31 0.00 4.10
N PHE A 77 -2.86 -1.21 4.30
CA PHE A 77 -2.10 -2.46 4.21
C PHE A 77 -1.44 -2.60 2.83
N MET A 78 -2.17 -2.40 1.74
CA MET A 78 -1.59 -2.56 0.41
C MET A 78 -0.49 -1.54 0.13
N GLY A 79 -0.65 -0.30 0.57
CA GLY A 79 0.37 0.73 0.41
C GLY A 79 1.62 0.44 1.23
N SER A 80 1.48 -0.07 2.46
CA SER A 80 2.61 -0.44 3.30
C SER A 80 3.39 -1.62 2.71
N ARG A 81 2.70 -2.62 2.14
CA ARG A 81 3.35 -3.75 1.44
C ARG A 81 4.10 -3.32 0.18
N ILE A 82 3.58 -2.37 -0.60
CA ILE A 82 4.31 -1.78 -1.74
C ILE A 82 5.58 -1.05 -1.25
N ALA A 83 5.44 -0.26 -0.19
CA ALA A 83 6.55 0.50 0.39
C ALA A 83 7.66 -0.43 0.92
N GLU A 84 7.28 -1.48 1.64
CA GLU A 84 8.20 -2.48 2.17
C GLU A 84 8.93 -3.24 1.04
N SER A 85 8.19 -3.65 0.01
CA SER A 85 8.76 -4.29 -1.17
C SER A 85 9.79 -3.38 -1.86
N TYR A 86 9.51 -2.08 -1.98
CA TYR A 86 10.48 -1.11 -2.50
C TYR A 86 11.69 -0.89 -1.58
N PHE A 87 11.45 -0.80 -0.27
CA PHE A 87 12.49 -0.54 0.72
C PHE A 87 13.51 -1.67 0.78
N THR A 88 13.05 -2.91 0.66
CA THR A 88 13.88 -4.13 0.75
C THR A 88 14.72 -4.42 -0.50
N THR A 89 14.55 -3.69 -1.61
CA THR A 89 15.34 -3.93 -2.84
C THR A 89 16.78 -3.39 -2.79
N SER A 90 17.18 -2.68 -1.73
CA SER A 90 18.53 -2.08 -1.63
C SER A 90 18.95 -1.89 -0.17
N LEU A 91 20.26 -1.93 0.08
CA LEU A 91 20.84 -1.67 1.41
C LEU A 91 21.03 -0.17 1.71
N LEU A 92 20.80 0.73 0.75
CA LEU A 92 20.93 2.18 0.93
C LEU A 92 19.68 2.76 1.61
N ILE A 93 19.53 2.49 2.92
CA ILE A 93 18.35 2.84 3.73
C ILE A 93 17.95 4.31 3.59
N ASN A 94 18.90 5.25 3.77
CA ASN A 94 18.62 6.69 3.70
C ASN A 94 18.02 7.09 2.34
N LYS A 95 18.58 6.54 1.25
CA LYS A 95 18.08 6.79 -0.09
C LYS A 95 16.65 6.26 -0.26
N LYS A 96 16.37 5.05 0.24
CA LYS A 96 15.06 4.43 0.14
C LYS A 96 13.99 5.18 0.92
N LEU A 97 14.31 5.68 2.11
CA LEU A 97 13.41 6.54 2.87
C LEU A 97 13.11 7.85 2.14
N THR A 98 14.14 8.52 1.58
CA THR A 98 13.93 9.71 0.76
C THR A 98 13.04 9.41 -0.45
N ASP A 99 13.30 8.31 -1.17
CA ASP A 99 12.52 7.94 -2.35
C ASP A 99 11.05 7.60 -2.00
N LEU A 100 10.78 7.04 -0.82
CA LEU A 100 9.41 6.79 -0.30
C LEU A 100 8.66 8.08 0.06
N ILE A 101 9.35 9.02 0.72
CA ILE A 101 8.75 10.30 1.15
C ILE A 101 8.57 11.24 -0.06
N GLU A 102 9.49 11.19 -1.02
CA GLU A 102 9.56 12.09 -2.17
C GLU A 102 9.39 11.34 -3.50
N ILE A 103 8.25 10.69 -3.71
CA ILE A 103 7.99 10.01 -4.99
C ILE A 103 7.87 11.05 -6.12
N LYS A 104 8.96 11.19 -6.89
CA LYS A 104 9.04 12.10 -8.05
C LYS A 104 8.38 11.53 -9.29
N ASN A 105 8.47 10.22 -9.49
CA ASN A 105 7.89 9.51 -10.62
C ASN A 105 7.19 8.24 -10.13
N LEU A 106 5.86 8.27 -10.16
CA LEU A 106 5.00 7.21 -9.66
C LEU A 106 5.20 5.90 -10.43
N GLU A 107 5.21 5.95 -11.77
CA GLU A 107 5.35 4.76 -12.60
C GLU A 107 6.70 4.06 -12.36
N LYS A 108 7.77 4.86 -12.30
CA LYS A 108 9.11 4.38 -11.96
C LYS A 108 9.13 3.74 -10.58
N PHE A 109 8.54 4.41 -9.58
CA PHE A 109 8.46 3.88 -8.21
C PHE A 109 7.74 2.54 -8.16
N ILE A 110 6.57 2.42 -8.80
CA ILE A 110 5.79 1.18 -8.83
C ILE A 110 6.59 0.05 -9.48
N ARG A 111 7.26 0.31 -10.60
CA ARG A 111 8.14 -0.68 -11.25
C ARG A 111 9.28 -1.11 -10.33
N GLU A 112 9.99 -0.15 -9.72
CA GLU A 112 11.12 -0.41 -8.84
C GLU A 112 10.73 -1.04 -7.50
N SER A 113 9.45 -0.92 -7.10
CA SER A 113 8.96 -1.60 -5.90
C SER A 113 9.01 -3.12 -6.01
N ASN A 114 9.06 -3.65 -7.23
CA ASN A 114 8.92 -5.07 -7.55
C ASN A 114 7.63 -5.73 -7.03
N TYR A 115 6.73 -4.97 -6.41
CA TYR A 115 5.58 -5.54 -5.70
C TYR A 115 4.62 -6.26 -6.65
N PHE A 116 4.45 -5.79 -7.88
CA PHE A 116 3.54 -6.37 -8.88
C PHE A 116 4.21 -7.30 -9.91
N ASN A 117 5.54 -7.51 -9.81
CA ASN A 117 6.33 -8.23 -10.81
C ASN A 117 6.18 -9.77 -10.73
N GLU A 118 5.76 -10.30 -9.58
CA GLU A 118 5.54 -11.75 -9.37
C GLU A 118 4.09 -12.21 -9.64
N LEU A 119 3.52 -11.83 -10.79
CA LEU A 119 2.22 -12.30 -11.28
C LEU A 119 2.21 -12.44 -12.80
#